data_AF-A0A9W6R5B0-F1
#
_entry.id   AF-A0A9W6R5B0-F1
#
_cell.length_a   1.000
_cell.length_b   1.000
_cell.length_c   1.000
_cell.angle_alpha   90.00
_cell.angle_beta   90.00
_cell.angle_gamma   90.00
#
_symmetry.space_group_name_H-M   'P 1'
#
loop_
_entity.id
_entity.type
_entity.pdbx_description
1 polymer ?
#
loop_
_entity_poly.entity_id
_entity_poly.type
_entity_poly.pdbx_seq_one_letter_code
_entity_poly.pdbx_strand_id
1 'polypeptide(L)'
;MNFNLDDSAPRYIYKAMADHITRRIESGELQPRQPLPAERRLADEYGVSLGTARRATELLRERGLVVTLRSKGTYITDPNEQADQTHIGATTYGITVTQEHRTGPVIPDFALSHGVAVDPTIEKRYTAEEPRAFSPTTTRMVLEEACRKVGLDARGASLMWLGAQALYRLESAPLVVRIARTMDHWARTVKEVNVARWLAELDFPAAELFAVGQQPLSVSGHPVSFWRFIHGSPATPDHAGDFGKSLSRLHHLPAPTDFDLPRLDILGRVETRVERASVPDADKDMLLARCRELRDEIAKLEFPLAATVIHGAAHINVMIDAGRLVLIDFENVAWGQPEWDLAVAATDHLTAGWRATRQYADFTDAYGFDVTSWDGFHTLRAAHEITMTTRIMHKIDHSLDFAQEYQRRIQLIRTGEAGRPRRPC
;
A
#
# COMPACT_ATOMS: atom_id res chain seq x y z
N MET A 1 -16.95 -24.42 -32.61
CA MET A 1 -16.19 -23.21 -32.25
C MET A 1 -16.25 -22.25 -33.42
N ASN A 2 -16.83 -21.07 -33.27
CA ASN A 2 -16.85 -20.02 -34.31
C ASN A 2 -15.96 -18.85 -33.89
N PHE A 3 -14.64 -19.01 -34.00
CA PHE A 3 -13.70 -17.90 -34.00
C PHE A 3 -13.44 -17.54 -35.47
N ASN A 4 -14.04 -16.45 -35.96
CA ASN A 4 -13.88 -16.01 -37.34
C ASN A 4 -12.82 -14.90 -37.40
N LEU A 5 -11.77 -15.11 -38.20
CA LEU A 5 -10.65 -14.17 -38.39
C LEU A 5 -10.98 -13.05 -39.39
N ASP A 6 -12.09 -13.18 -40.12
CA ASP A 6 -12.58 -12.17 -41.07
C ASP A 6 -13.59 -11.23 -40.42
N ASP A 7 -13.11 -10.13 -39.85
CA ASP A 7 -13.92 -8.92 -39.76
C ASP A 7 -13.05 -7.66 -39.94
N SER A 8 -13.48 -6.81 -40.85
CA SER A 8 -12.69 -5.86 -41.67
C SER A 8 -12.23 -4.56 -40.99
N ALA A 9 -11.71 -4.64 -39.76
CA ALA A 9 -11.03 -3.53 -39.08
C ALA A 9 -9.64 -3.95 -38.59
N PRO A 10 -8.64 -3.04 -38.50
CA PRO A 10 -7.30 -3.37 -38.01
C PRO A 10 -7.33 -3.66 -36.49
N ARG A 11 -7.83 -4.83 -36.12
CA ARG A 11 -7.76 -5.37 -34.76
C ARG A 11 -6.56 -6.31 -34.70
N TYR A 12 -5.67 -6.06 -33.74
CA TYR A 12 -4.57 -6.98 -33.47
C TYR A 12 -5.11 -8.37 -33.11
N ILE A 13 -4.66 -9.41 -33.80
CA ILE A 13 -5.17 -10.79 -33.69
C ILE A 13 -5.12 -11.32 -32.24
N TYR A 14 -4.08 -10.95 -31.48
CA TYR A 14 -3.98 -11.33 -30.06
C TYR A 14 -5.10 -10.70 -29.19
N LYS A 15 -5.56 -9.49 -29.55
CA LYS A 15 -6.65 -8.80 -28.85
C LYS A 15 -7.99 -9.47 -29.16
N ALA A 16 -8.24 -9.83 -30.42
CA ALA A 16 -9.43 -10.59 -30.80
C ALA A 16 -9.50 -11.95 -30.09
N MET A 17 -8.36 -12.65 -29.97
CA MET A 17 -8.24 -13.89 -29.20
C MET A 17 -8.51 -13.67 -27.70
N ALA A 18 -7.92 -12.65 -27.08
CA ALA A 18 -8.16 -12.32 -25.68
C ALA A 18 -9.62 -11.93 -25.41
N ASP A 19 -10.24 -11.13 -26.29
CA ASP A 19 -11.64 -10.72 -26.19
C ASP A 19 -12.59 -11.93 -26.35
N HIS A 20 -12.23 -12.90 -27.20
CA HIS A 20 -12.99 -14.15 -27.31
C HIS A 20 -12.88 -15.01 -26.04
N ILE A 21 -11.68 -15.18 -25.47
CA ILE A 21 -11.50 -15.92 -24.21
C ILE A 21 -12.20 -15.21 -23.05
N THR A 22 -12.16 -13.88 -23.02
CA THR A 22 -12.89 -13.05 -22.03
C THR A 22 -14.38 -13.39 -22.04
N ARG A 23 -15.02 -13.41 -23.22
CA ARG A 23 -16.45 -13.77 -23.34
C ARG A 23 -16.77 -15.18 -22.86
N ARG A 24 -15.84 -16.14 -23.02
CA ARG A 24 -16.01 -17.52 -22.54
C ARG A 24 -15.90 -17.63 -21.01
N ILE A 25 -15.12 -16.75 -20.39
CA ILE A 25 -15.05 -16.64 -18.93
C ILE A 25 -16.33 -15.97 -18.40
N GLU A 26 -16.75 -14.85 -19.02
CA GLU A 26 -17.95 -14.11 -18.64
C GLU A 26 -19.24 -14.93 -18.81
N SER A 27 -19.32 -15.79 -19.83
CA SER A 27 -20.46 -16.69 -20.04
C SER A 27 -20.46 -17.92 -19.11
N GLY A 28 -19.40 -18.13 -18.33
CA GLY A 28 -19.22 -19.29 -17.47
C GLY A 28 -18.83 -20.58 -18.21
N GLU A 29 -18.52 -20.52 -19.52
CA GLU A 29 -17.98 -21.65 -20.28
C GLU A 29 -16.59 -22.07 -19.76
N LEU A 30 -15.79 -21.10 -19.34
CA LEU A 30 -14.55 -21.30 -18.59
C LEU A 30 -14.77 -20.87 -17.15
N GLN A 31 -14.74 -21.82 -16.21
CA GLN A 31 -15.05 -21.56 -14.81
C GLN A 31 -13.85 -21.02 -14.03
N PRO A 32 -14.07 -20.24 -12.96
CA PRO A 32 -13.03 -19.86 -12.01
C PRO A 32 -12.20 -21.05 -11.55
N ARG A 33 -10.88 -20.85 -11.38
CA ARG A 33 -9.89 -21.86 -10.96
C ARG A 33 -9.70 -23.02 -11.94
N GLN A 34 -10.35 -23.00 -13.09
CA GLN A 34 -10.07 -23.93 -14.17
C GLN A 34 -8.73 -23.59 -14.84
N PRO A 35 -7.90 -24.58 -15.24
CA PRO A 35 -6.68 -24.31 -15.99
C PRO A 35 -7.03 -23.76 -17.38
N LEU A 36 -6.43 -22.63 -17.75
CA LEU A 36 -6.34 -22.19 -19.13
C LEU A 36 -5.37 -23.13 -19.87
N PRO A 37 -5.70 -23.60 -21.09
CA PRO A 37 -4.79 -24.38 -21.90
C PRO A 37 -3.44 -23.67 -22.07
N ALA A 38 -2.35 -24.44 -22.13
CA ALA A 38 -1.02 -23.89 -22.36
C ALA A 38 -0.96 -23.12 -23.69
N GLU A 39 -0.12 -22.08 -23.75
CA GLU A 39 -0.01 -21.16 -24.89
C GLU A 39 0.15 -21.86 -26.25
N ARG A 40 0.87 -22.98 -26.28
CA ARG A 40 1.06 -23.79 -27.50
C ARG A 40 -0.23 -24.44 -27.97
N ARG A 41 -1.03 -24.96 -27.04
CA ARG A 41 -2.34 -25.55 -27.34
C ARG A 41 -3.36 -24.47 -27.73
N LEU A 42 -3.28 -23.28 -27.13
CA LEU A 42 -4.09 -22.13 -27.54
C LEU A 42 -3.71 -21.64 -28.95
N ALA A 43 -2.42 -21.63 -29.29
CA ALA A 43 -1.97 -21.28 -30.63
C ALA A 43 -2.55 -22.24 -31.68
N ASP A 44 -2.53 -23.55 -31.39
CA ASP A 44 -3.10 -24.58 -32.27
C ASP A 44 -4.64 -24.47 -32.37
N GLU A 45 -5.34 -24.22 -31.25
CA GLU A 45 -6.82 -24.09 -31.21
C GLU A 45 -7.33 -22.87 -31.98
N TYR A 46 -6.61 -21.75 -31.90
CA TYR A 46 -7.01 -20.49 -32.53
C TYR A 46 -6.37 -20.25 -33.90
N GLY A 47 -5.50 -21.15 -34.36
CA GLY A 47 -4.80 -21.02 -35.65
C GLY A 47 -3.87 -19.80 -35.72
N VAL A 48 -3.21 -19.45 -34.61
CA VAL A 48 -2.34 -18.27 -34.49
C VAL A 48 -0.90 -18.66 -34.15
N SER A 49 0.04 -17.73 -34.29
CA SER A 49 1.43 -17.96 -33.86
C SER A 49 1.52 -18.11 -32.33
N LEU A 50 2.53 -18.85 -31.84
CA LEU A 50 2.81 -18.95 -30.40
C LEU A 50 3.05 -17.58 -29.74
N GLY A 51 3.67 -16.64 -30.45
CA GLY A 51 3.86 -15.26 -29.97
C GLY A 51 2.54 -14.50 -29.83
N THR A 52 1.58 -14.75 -30.72
CA THR A 52 0.22 -14.19 -30.65
C THR A 52 -0.55 -14.76 -29.46
N ALA A 53 -0.45 -16.08 -29.22
CA ALA A 53 -1.08 -16.73 -28.06
C ALA A 53 -0.49 -16.28 -26.72
N ARG A 54 0.83 -16.09 -26.65
CA ARG A 54 1.51 -15.46 -25.51
C ARG A 54 0.98 -14.08 -25.20
N ARG A 55 0.96 -13.22 -26.21
CA ARG A 55 0.50 -11.83 -26.06
C ARG A 55 -0.99 -11.73 -25.70
N ALA A 56 -1.81 -12.66 -26.18
CA ALA A 56 -3.21 -12.77 -25.76
C ALA A 56 -3.33 -13.21 -24.29
N THR A 57 -2.50 -14.16 -23.86
CA THR A 57 -2.46 -14.64 -22.46
C THR A 57 -1.92 -13.58 -21.51
N GLU A 58 -0.93 -12.79 -21.94
CA GLU A 58 -0.45 -11.61 -21.22
C GLU A 58 -1.55 -10.56 -21.06
N LEU A 59 -2.28 -10.25 -22.14
CA LEU A 59 -3.39 -9.29 -22.07
C LEU A 59 -4.52 -9.79 -21.16
N LEU A 60 -4.81 -11.10 -21.12
CA LEU A 60 -5.76 -11.68 -20.17
C LEU A 60 -5.26 -11.54 -18.72
N ARG A 61 -3.95 -11.67 -18.49
CA ARG A 61 -3.32 -11.46 -17.18
C ARG A 61 -3.36 -10.00 -16.76
N GLU A 62 -3.09 -9.07 -17.68
CA GLU A 62 -3.22 -7.61 -17.46
C GLU A 62 -4.66 -7.22 -17.10
N ARG A 63 -5.66 -7.91 -17.68
CA ARG A 63 -7.08 -7.76 -17.33
C ARG A 63 -7.47 -8.47 -16.04
N GLY A 64 -6.54 -9.14 -15.37
CA GLY A 64 -6.78 -9.94 -14.17
C GLY A 64 -7.51 -11.27 -14.41
N LEU A 65 -7.93 -11.59 -15.64
CA LEU A 65 -8.79 -12.73 -15.98
C LEU A 65 -8.11 -14.09 -15.80
N VAL A 66 -6.78 -14.11 -15.78
CA VAL A 66 -6.00 -15.32 -15.54
C VAL A 66 -4.78 -15.07 -14.65
N VAL A 67 -4.41 -16.06 -13.84
CA VAL A 67 -3.24 -16.06 -12.98
C VAL A 67 -2.32 -17.23 -13.32
N THR A 68 -1.01 -17.01 -13.31
CA THR A 68 -0.02 -18.08 -13.57
C THR A 68 0.59 -18.56 -12.26
N LEU A 69 0.33 -19.82 -11.92
CA LEU A 69 0.93 -20.49 -10.76
C LEU A 69 2.19 -21.23 -11.23
N ARG A 70 3.34 -20.89 -10.63
CA ARG A 70 4.63 -21.49 -10.99
C ARG A 70 4.57 -23.02 -10.86
N SER A 71 5.02 -23.71 -11.92
CA SER A 71 5.02 -25.18 -12.04
C SER A 71 3.64 -25.86 -12.09
N LYS A 72 2.54 -25.10 -12.10
CA LYS A 72 1.17 -25.65 -12.14
C LYS A 72 0.36 -25.21 -13.36
N GLY A 73 0.71 -24.08 -13.96
CA GLY A 73 0.08 -23.58 -15.20
C GLY A 73 -0.67 -22.27 -15.01
N THR A 74 -1.41 -21.85 -16.03
CA THR A 74 -2.26 -20.66 -16.00
C THR A 74 -3.69 -21.06 -15.69
N TYR A 75 -4.37 -20.34 -14.81
CA TYR A 75 -5.72 -20.62 -14.34
C TYR A 75 -6.62 -19.40 -14.51
N ILE A 76 -7.91 -19.62 -14.76
CA ILE A 76 -8.91 -18.56 -14.77
C ILE A 76 -9.04 -18.00 -13.36
N THR A 77 -8.84 -16.69 -13.20
CA THR A 77 -8.91 -16.04 -11.91
C THR A 77 -10.36 -16.02 -11.43
N ASP A 78 -10.56 -16.24 -10.14
CA ASP A 78 -11.84 -16.02 -9.51
C ASP A 78 -12.13 -14.51 -9.50
N PRO A 79 -13.30 -14.03 -9.98
CA PRO A 79 -13.70 -12.63 -9.82
C PRO A 79 -13.61 -12.14 -8.37
N ASN A 80 -13.73 -13.03 -7.38
CA ASN A 80 -13.51 -12.73 -5.97
C ASN A 80 -12.02 -12.59 -5.57
N GLU A 81 -11.08 -13.12 -6.35
CA GLU A 81 -9.62 -13.00 -6.15
C GLU A 81 -9.01 -11.83 -6.97
N GLN A 82 -9.67 -11.35 -8.04
CA GLN A 82 -9.23 -10.18 -8.81
C GLN A 82 -9.26 -8.87 -8.00
N ALA A 83 -10.10 -8.81 -6.98
CA ALA A 83 -10.15 -7.70 -6.03
C ALA A 83 -8.84 -7.54 -5.22
N ASP A 84 -8.02 -8.59 -5.11
CA ASP A 84 -6.74 -8.54 -4.39
C ASP A 84 -5.56 -8.03 -5.25
N GLN A 85 -5.64 -8.12 -6.59
CA GLN A 85 -4.50 -7.83 -7.49
C GLN A 85 -4.58 -6.47 -8.19
N THR A 86 -5.75 -5.84 -8.28
CA THR A 86 -5.87 -4.47 -8.84
C THR A 86 -5.53 -3.38 -7.80
N HIS A 87 -5.23 -3.77 -6.55
CA HIS A 87 -4.95 -2.89 -5.41
C HIS A 87 -3.47 -2.52 -5.20
N ILE A 88 -2.58 -2.82 -6.15
CA ILE A 88 -1.13 -2.78 -5.93
C ILE A 88 -0.56 -1.34 -5.82
N GLY A 89 -1.33 -0.31 -6.16
CA GLY A 89 -0.93 1.10 -5.96
C GLY A 89 -1.29 1.71 -4.60
N ALA A 90 -2.21 1.10 -3.84
CA ALA A 90 -2.83 1.73 -2.66
C ALA A 90 -2.73 0.92 -1.36
N THR A 91 -2.05 -0.22 -1.35
CA THR A 91 -2.09 -1.17 -0.21
C THR A 91 -1.11 -0.87 0.95
N THR A 92 -0.43 0.28 0.98
CA THR A 92 0.47 0.56 2.12
C THR A 92 -0.19 1.31 3.28
N TYR A 93 -1.30 2.01 3.04
CA TYR A 93 -2.01 2.73 4.10
C TYR A 93 -3.51 2.61 3.87
N GLY A 94 -4.19 1.90 4.76
CA GLY A 94 -5.60 1.55 4.59
C GLY A 94 -6.48 2.78 4.39
N ILE A 95 -7.25 2.77 3.29
CA ILE A 95 -8.45 3.52 2.86
C ILE A 95 -8.35 3.47 1.30
N THR A 96 -9.08 2.69 0.49
CA THR A 96 -10.51 2.39 0.34
C THR A 96 -10.65 1.17 -0.62
N VAL A 97 -11.76 0.42 -0.62
CA VAL A 97 -12.52 0.09 -1.85
C VAL A 97 -13.98 -0.27 -1.50
N THR A 98 -14.83 0.11 -2.42
CA THR A 98 -16.29 0.08 -2.51
C THR A 98 -16.92 -1.32 -2.56
N GLN A 99 -18.05 -1.44 -1.87
CA GLN A 99 -19.26 -2.26 -2.10
C GLN A 99 -19.17 -3.81 -2.22
N GLU A 100 -19.68 -4.45 -1.15
CA GLU A 100 -20.43 -5.74 -1.03
C GLU A 100 -20.01 -7.00 -1.82
N HIS A 101 -19.55 -8.05 -1.13
CA HIS A 101 -20.38 -9.20 -0.72
C HIS A 101 -19.64 -10.23 0.18
N ARG A 102 -20.44 -10.99 0.94
CA ARG A 102 -20.17 -12.00 2.00
C ARG A 102 -19.39 -13.23 1.46
N THR A 103 -18.58 -14.02 2.19
CA THR A 103 -18.84 -14.86 3.40
C THR A 103 -17.57 -15.59 3.91
N GLY A 104 -17.44 -15.77 5.24
CA GLY A 104 -17.08 -17.06 5.89
C GLY A 104 -15.59 -17.47 6.13
N PRO A 105 -15.27 -18.20 7.22
CA PRO A 105 -13.89 -18.58 7.57
C PRO A 105 -13.46 -19.88 6.85
N VAL A 106 -12.20 -19.93 6.40
CA VAL A 106 -11.55 -21.17 5.93
C VAL A 106 -10.45 -21.55 6.92
N ILE A 107 -10.71 -22.59 7.72
CA ILE A 107 -9.67 -23.37 8.41
C ILE A 107 -9.05 -24.27 7.33
N PRO A 108 -7.73 -24.27 7.10
CA PRO A 108 -7.13 -25.20 6.15
C PRO A 108 -7.22 -26.63 6.69
N ASP A 109 -8.09 -27.43 6.06
CA ASP A 109 -8.29 -28.87 6.26
C ASP A 109 -7.12 -29.73 5.72
N PHE A 110 -5.89 -29.21 5.75
CA PHE A 110 -4.74 -29.85 5.13
C PHE A 110 -4.05 -30.89 6.05
N ALA A 111 -4.34 -30.89 7.35
CA ALA A 111 -3.62 -31.73 8.32
C ALA A 111 -4.20 -33.14 8.54
N LEU A 112 -5.37 -33.49 7.99
CA LEU A 112 -6.02 -34.77 8.28
C LEU A 112 -5.97 -35.82 7.16
N SER A 113 -5.40 -35.51 5.98
CA SER A 113 -5.45 -36.44 4.83
C SER A 113 -4.15 -37.16 4.48
N HIS A 114 -3.00 -36.86 5.11
CA HIS A 114 -1.71 -37.38 4.62
C HIS A 114 -0.78 -38.05 5.64
N GLY A 115 -1.25 -38.40 6.84
CA GLY A 115 -0.52 -39.33 7.73
C GLY A 115 0.93 -38.95 8.04
N VAL A 116 1.26 -37.66 8.07
CA VAL A 116 2.59 -37.19 8.47
C VAL A 116 2.59 -37.12 9.99
N ALA A 117 3.41 -37.95 10.64
CA ALA A 117 3.63 -37.86 12.07
C ALA A 117 4.18 -36.47 12.43
N VAL A 118 3.41 -35.71 13.19
CA VAL A 118 3.84 -34.44 13.76
C VAL A 118 4.87 -34.75 14.85
N ASP A 119 6.02 -34.10 14.79
CA ASP A 119 7.09 -34.24 15.79
C ASP A 119 6.54 -33.86 17.19
N PRO A 120 6.56 -34.78 18.17
CA PRO A 120 6.01 -34.54 19.51
C PRO A 120 6.82 -33.52 20.33
N THR A 121 7.92 -32.99 19.81
CA THR A 121 8.62 -31.84 20.42
C THR A 121 8.01 -30.48 20.05
N ILE A 122 7.12 -30.42 19.05
CA ILE A 122 6.38 -29.19 18.69
C ILE A 122 5.24 -28.90 19.70
N GLU A 123 4.64 -29.94 20.30
CA GLU A 123 3.57 -29.78 21.31
C GLU A 123 4.05 -29.17 22.63
N LYS A 124 5.34 -29.29 22.98
CA LYS A 124 5.85 -28.88 24.30
C LYS A 124 6.36 -27.43 24.40
N ARG A 125 6.27 -26.63 23.33
CA ARG A 125 6.65 -25.20 23.38
C ARG A 125 5.49 -24.21 23.43
N TYR A 126 4.24 -24.67 23.37
CA TYR A 126 3.05 -23.82 23.49
C TYR A 126 2.37 -23.95 24.87
N THR A 127 3.15 -23.82 25.94
CA THR A 127 2.62 -23.64 27.31
C THR A 127 3.26 -22.43 27.97
N ALA A 128 2.97 -21.26 27.39
CA ALA A 128 2.93 -19.98 28.09
C ALA A 128 1.89 -19.14 27.32
N GLU A 129 0.93 -18.56 28.03
CA GLU A 129 -0.23 -17.84 27.48
C GLU A 129 0.16 -16.86 26.34
N GLU A 130 -0.05 -17.25 25.07
CA GLU A 130 0.07 -16.33 23.95
C GLU A 130 -1.13 -15.37 23.96
N PRO A 131 -0.93 -14.05 23.82
CA PRO A 131 -2.04 -13.12 23.65
C PRO A 131 -2.83 -13.52 22.40
N ARG A 132 -4.17 -13.61 22.54
CA ARG A 132 -5.10 -14.01 21.47
C ARG A 132 -4.68 -13.40 20.12
N ALA A 133 -4.37 -14.23 19.13
CA ALA A 133 -3.87 -13.79 17.83
C ALA A 133 -4.74 -12.67 17.22
N PHE A 134 -4.11 -11.60 16.74
CA PHE A 134 -4.79 -10.49 16.07
C PHE A 134 -5.39 -10.96 14.74
N SER A 135 -6.69 -11.24 14.75
CA SER A 135 -7.44 -11.99 13.75
C SER A 135 -8.80 -11.33 13.49
N PRO A 136 -9.52 -11.71 12.42
CA PRO A 136 -10.86 -11.17 12.18
C PRO A 136 -11.81 -11.39 13.36
N THR A 137 -11.71 -12.54 14.04
CA THR A 137 -12.57 -12.87 15.18
C THR A 137 -12.25 -12.01 16.40
N THR A 138 -10.97 -11.89 16.76
CA THR A 138 -10.58 -11.09 17.94
C THR A 138 -10.84 -9.60 17.72
N THR A 139 -10.54 -9.09 16.53
CA THR A 139 -10.79 -7.68 16.18
C THR A 139 -12.28 -7.36 16.05
N ARG A 140 -13.12 -8.31 15.64
CA ARG A 140 -14.60 -8.16 15.69
C ARG A 140 -15.10 -8.01 17.13
N MET A 141 -14.59 -8.78 18.08
CA MET A 141 -14.98 -8.63 19.50
C MET A 141 -14.57 -7.27 20.07
N VAL A 142 -13.37 -6.79 19.72
CA VAL A 142 -12.88 -5.45 20.10
C VAL A 142 -13.77 -4.36 19.49
N LEU A 143 -14.16 -4.49 18.22
CA LEU A 143 -15.08 -3.58 17.55
C LEU A 143 -16.42 -3.48 18.29
N GLU A 144 -17.04 -4.61 18.61
CA GLU A 144 -18.34 -4.67 19.28
C GLU A 144 -18.29 -4.02 20.68
N GLU A 145 -17.24 -4.30 21.44
CA GLU A 145 -16.98 -3.67 22.74
C GLU A 145 -16.78 -2.15 22.59
N ALA A 146 -15.96 -1.73 21.64
CA ALA A 146 -15.69 -0.32 21.40
C ALA A 146 -16.96 0.44 21.00
N CYS A 147 -17.76 -0.10 20.07
CA CYS A 147 -19.01 0.50 19.63
C CYS A 147 -20.01 0.61 20.78
N ARG A 148 -20.14 -0.42 21.63
CA ARG A 148 -21.03 -0.39 22.80
C ARG A 148 -20.66 0.73 23.77
N LYS A 149 -19.36 0.96 24.01
CA LYS A 149 -18.88 2.01 24.91
C LYS A 149 -19.24 3.42 24.44
N VAL A 150 -19.41 3.62 23.13
CA VAL A 150 -19.75 4.93 22.53
C VAL A 150 -21.16 5.00 21.97
N GLY A 151 -22.02 4.02 22.28
CA GLY A 151 -23.41 4.00 21.85
C GLY A 151 -23.61 3.77 20.34
N LEU A 152 -22.65 3.14 19.65
CA LEU A 152 -22.75 2.77 18.24
C LEU A 152 -23.15 1.30 18.06
N ASP A 153 -23.79 1.00 16.92
CA ASP A 153 -24.16 -0.36 16.55
C ASP A 153 -23.15 -0.98 15.58
N ALA A 154 -22.49 -2.07 16.02
CA ALA A 154 -21.51 -2.81 15.23
C ALA A 154 -22.13 -3.89 14.32
N ARG A 155 -23.45 -4.13 14.38
CA ARG A 155 -24.12 -5.09 13.50
C ARG A 155 -23.95 -4.69 12.04
N GLY A 156 -23.73 -5.67 11.18
CA GLY A 156 -23.46 -5.42 9.76
C GLY A 156 -22.07 -4.86 9.45
N ALA A 157 -21.25 -4.48 10.45
CA ALA A 157 -19.93 -3.93 10.16
C ALA A 157 -19.08 -4.86 9.29
N SER A 158 -18.40 -4.28 8.31
CA SER A 158 -17.55 -5.00 7.35
C SER A 158 -16.08 -4.75 7.66
N LEU A 159 -15.30 -5.83 7.73
CA LEU A 159 -13.84 -5.74 7.85
C LEU A 159 -13.30 -5.34 6.47
N MET A 160 -12.76 -4.13 6.37
CA MET A 160 -12.17 -3.59 5.15
C MET A 160 -10.73 -4.06 4.96
N TRP A 161 -9.99 -4.17 6.05
CA TRP A 161 -8.56 -4.48 6.00
C TRP A 161 -8.08 -5.07 7.33
N LEU A 162 -7.20 -6.07 7.25
CA LEU A 162 -6.51 -6.65 8.40
C LEU A 162 -5.01 -6.76 8.12
N GLY A 163 -4.25 -5.78 8.62
CA GLY A 163 -2.79 -5.72 8.49
C GLY A 163 -2.15 -5.35 9.81
N ALA A 164 -1.29 -4.33 9.85
CA ALA A 164 -0.76 -3.77 11.10
C ALA A 164 -1.86 -3.21 12.04
N GLN A 165 -3.04 -2.96 11.49
CA GLN A 165 -4.28 -2.58 12.16
C GLN A 165 -5.47 -3.22 11.45
N ALA A 166 -6.62 -3.29 12.12
CA ALA A 166 -7.89 -3.67 11.51
C ALA A 166 -8.73 -2.43 11.24
N LEU A 167 -9.35 -2.36 10.06
CA LEU A 167 -10.27 -1.28 9.67
C LEU A 167 -11.66 -1.87 9.44
N TYR A 168 -12.65 -1.35 10.16
CA TYR A 168 -14.04 -1.75 10.00
C TYR A 168 -14.90 -0.59 9.54
N ARG A 169 -15.72 -0.78 8.51
CA ARG A 169 -16.79 0.15 8.16
C ARG A 169 -18.06 -0.27 8.87
N LEU A 170 -18.72 0.68 9.54
CA LEU A 170 -20.06 0.44 10.07
C LEU A 170 -21.12 0.68 8.98
N GLU A 171 -22.16 -0.14 8.94
CA GLU A 171 -23.34 0.09 8.08
C GLU A 171 -24.29 1.11 8.72
N SER A 172 -24.35 1.12 10.06
CA SER A 172 -25.23 1.98 10.86
C SER A 172 -24.84 3.46 10.86
N ALA A 173 -23.61 3.79 10.48
CA ALA A 173 -23.06 5.14 10.48
C ALA A 173 -21.96 5.31 9.42
N PRO A 174 -21.77 6.51 8.84
CA PRO A 174 -20.74 6.76 7.83
C PRO A 174 -19.35 6.90 8.48
N LEU A 175 -18.85 5.82 9.09
CA LEU A 175 -17.58 5.82 9.80
C LEU A 175 -16.74 4.55 9.60
N VAL A 176 -15.44 4.71 9.81
CA VAL A 176 -14.43 3.66 9.90
C VAL A 176 -13.92 3.59 11.33
N VAL A 177 -13.92 2.40 11.91
CA VAL A 177 -13.26 2.10 13.18
C VAL A 177 -11.88 1.52 12.89
N ARG A 178 -10.83 2.13 13.44
CA ARG A 178 -9.45 1.63 13.37
C ARG A 178 -9.07 0.97 14.69
N ILE A 179 -8.54 -0.24 14.62
CA ILE A 179 -8.12 -1.03 15.79
C ILE A 179 -6.64 -1.38 15.62
N ALA A 180 -5.78 -0.86 16.49
CA ALA A 180 -4.35 -1.17 16.46
C ALA A 180 -4.04 -2.51 17.15
N ARG A 181 -2.92 -3.15 16.75
CA ARG A 181 -2.56 -4.50 17.20
C ARG A 181 -2.30 -4.64 18.70
N THR A 182 -1.65 -3.65 19.32
CA THR A 182 -1.26 -3.70 20.73
C THR A 182 -1.29 -2.29 21.32
N MET A 183 -1.26 -2.20 22.66
CA MET A 183 -1.15 -0.93 23.38
C MET A 183 0.17 -0.19 23.13
N ASP A 184 1.20 -0.82 22.56
CA ASP A 184 2.44 -0.14 22.16
C ASP A 184 2.18 0.95 21.11
N HIS A 185 1.06 0.86 20.39
CA HIS A 185 0.63 1.86 19.43
C HIS A 185 -0.17 3.03 20.05
N TRP A 186 -0.45 3.01 21.36
CA TRP A 186 -1.30 4.01 22.03
C TRP A 186 -0.86 5.46 21.76
N ALA A 187 0.42 5.77 22.00
CA ALA A 187 0.95 7.12 21.81
C ALA A 187 0.81 7.59 20.35
N ARG A 188 0.97 6.67 19.38
CA ARG A 188 0.76 6.94 17.95
C ARG A 188 -0.71 7.25 17.67
N THR A 189 -1.63 6.42 18.16
CA THR A 189 -3.07 6.63 17.95
C THR A 189 -3.55 7.94 18.59
N VAL A 190 -3.07 8.30 19.78
CA VAL A 190 -3.36 9.59 20.42
C VAL A 190 -2.86 10.74 19.55
N LYS A 191 -1.64 10.67 19.03
CA LYS A 191 -1.09 11.68 18.12
C LYS A 191 -1.98 11.85 16.89
N GLU A 192 -2.34 10.77 16.21
CA GLU A 192 -3.17 10.83 15.00
C GLU A 192 -4.53 11.50 15.27
N VAL A 193 -5.17 11.16 16.39
CA VAL A 193 -6.43 11.78 16.81
C VAL A 193 -6.25 13.28 17.09
N ASN A 194 -5.17 13.68 17.76
CA ASN A 194 -4.91 15.08 18.05
C ASN A 194 -4.60 15.90 16.79
N VAL A 195 -3.81 15.33 15.86
CA VAL A 195 -3.54 15.95 14.56
C VAL A 195 -4.84 16.13 13.76
N ALA A 196 -5.69 15.10 13.70
CA ALA A 196 -6.97 15.18 12.99
C ALA A 196 -7.88 16.27 13.56
N ARG A 197 -7.93 16.40 14.89
CA ARG A 197 -8.71 17.44 15.57
C ARG A 197 -8.19 18.84 15.24
N TRP A 198 -6.88 19.05 15.34
CA TRP A 198 -6.23 20.32 15.04
C TRP A 198 -6.39 20.73 13.58
N LEU A 199 -6.26 19.80 12.63
CA LEU A 199 -6.53 20.08 11.21
C LEU A 199 -7.99 20.47 10.97
N ALA A 200 -8.95 19.83 11.66
CA ALA A 200 -10.37 20.17 11.56
C ALA A 200 -10.68 21.56 12.14
N GLU A 201 -10.04 21.96 13.25
CA GLU A 201 -10.18 23.30 13.84
C GLU A 201 -9.67 24.40 12.89
N LEU A 202 -8.72 24.08 12.02
CA LEU A 202 -8.16 24.98 11.00
C LEU A 202 -8.87 24.87 9.63
N ASP A 203 -10.00 24.17 9.55
CA ASP A 203 -10.75 23.90 8.31
C ASP A 203 -9.85 23.33 7.20
N PHE A 204 -8.89 22.48 7.58
CA PHE A 204 -7.95 21.86 6.64
C PHE A 204 -8.56 20.56 6.06
N PRO A 205 -8.59 20.37 4.73
CA PRO A 205 -9.09 19.16 4.08
C PRO A 205 -8.28 17.90 4.43
N ALA A 206 -8.69 17.20 5.48
CA ALA A 206 -8.04 15.99 5.98
C ALA A 206 -9.05 14.99 6.54
N ALA A 207 -8.62 13.76 6.79
CA ALA A 207 -9.44 12.73 7.43
C ALA A 207 -9.97 13.21 8.78
N GLU A 208 -11.29 13.31 8.89
CA GLU A 208 -11.97 13.78 10.10
C GLU A 208 -12.28 12.64 11.07
N LEU A 209 -12.30 12.98 12.36
CA LEU A 209 -12.80 12.09 13.40
C LEU A 209 -14.33 12.03 13.38
N PHE A 210 -14.89 10.85 13.64
CA PHE A 210 -16.32 10.73 13.92
C PHE A 210 -16.58 11.09 15.38
N ALA A 211 -17.58 11.91 15.66
CA ALA A 211 -17.86 12.40 17.00
C ALA A 211 -18.45 11.29 17.90
N VAL A 212 -17.61 10.74 18.78
CA VAL A 212 -17.97 9.70 19.76
C VAL A 212 -17.64 10.10 21.21
N GLY A 213 -17.44 11.40 21.45
CA GLY A 213 -16.90 11.90 22.72
C GLY A 213 -15.38 11.71 22.80
N GLN A 214 -14.90 11.13 23.91
CA GLN A 214 -13.46 10.90 24.12
C GLN A 214 -12.95 9.76 23.24
N GLN A 215 -11.90 10.01 22.48
CA GLN A 215 -11.16 9.02 21.71
C GLN A 215 -9.67 9.42 21.62
N PRO A 216 -8.74 8.47 21.39
CA PRO A 216 -8.97 7.03 21.21
C PRO A 216 -9.41 6.32 22.49
N LEU A 217 -9.94 5.10 22.35
CA LEU A 217 -10.33 4.21 23.45
C LEU A 217 -9.30 3.09 23.62
N SER A 218 -9.10 2.64 24.86
CA SER A 218 -8.43 1.36 25.14
C SER A 218 -9.49 0.28 25.33
N VAL A 219 -9.45 -0.74 24.48
CA VAL A 219 -10.44 -1.82 24.44
C VAL A 219 -9.72 -3.16 24.32
N SER A 220 -9.79 -3.97 25.38
CA SER A 220 -9.20 -5.32 25.43
C SER A 220 -7.72 -5.38 25.02
N GLY A 221 -6.93 -4.37 25.38
CA GLY A 221 -5.50 -4.29 25.02
C GLY A 221 -5.21 -3.70 23.64
N HIS A 222 -6.22 -3.09 23.00
CA HIS A 222 -6.11 -2.46 21.69
C HIS A 222 -6.52 -0.98 21.73
N PRO A 223 -5.71 -0.07 21.16
CA PRO A 223 -6.16 1.28 20.82
C PRO A 223 -7.23 1.25 19.73
N VAL A 224 -8.33 1.97 19.94
CA VAL A 224 -9.46 2.08 18.99
C VAL A 224 -9.79 3.55 18.72
N SER A 225 -9.96 3.93 17.46
CA SER A 225 -10.34 5.30 17.04
C SER A 225 -11.42 5.28 15.95
N PHE A 226 -12.22 6.34 15.89
CA PHE A 226 -13.42 6.43 15.05
C PHE A 226 -13.28 7.61 14.08
N TRP A 227 -13.36 7.31 12.79
CA TRP A 227 -13.06 8.24 11.71
C TRP A 227 -14.27 8.35 10.78
N ARG A 228 -14.55 9.53 10.23
CA ARG A 228 -15.58 9.63 9.19
C ARG A 228 -15.17 8.82 7.98
N PHE A 229 -16.13 8.12 7.39
CA PHE A 229 -15.90 7.39 6.14
C PHE A 229 -15.77 8.40 5.00
N ILE A 230 -14.69 8.29 4.23
CA ILE A 230 -14.45 9.09 3.03
C ILE A 230 -15.03 8.33 1.84
N HIS A 231 -15.98 8.94 1.13
CA HIS A 231 -16.64 8.31 -0.02
C HIS A 231 -15.85 8.45 -1.34
N GLY A 232 -14.80 9.26 -1.31
CA GLY A 232 -13.92 9.55 -2.42
C GLY A 232 -13.12 8.38 -2.98
N SER A 233 -12.31 8.69 -3.99
CA SER A 233 -11.36 7.76 -4.63
C SER A 233 -9.92 8.14 -4.30
N PRO A 234 -8.94 7.22 -4.38
CA PRO A 234 -7.54 7.57 -4.29
C PRO A 234 -7.14 8.66 -5.30
N ALA A 235 -6.22 9.55 -4.91
CA ALA A 235 -5.66 10.52 -5.84
C ALA A 235 -4.84 9.82 -6.94
N THR A 236 -4.96 10.31 -8.17
CA THR A 236 -4.15 9.88 -9.31
C THR A 236 -2.98 10.85 -9.54
N PRO A 237 -1.95 10.47 -10.33
CA PRO A 237 -0.86 11.37 -10.70
C PRO A 237 -1.30 12.70 -11.34
N ASP A 238 -2.50 12.77 -11.91
CA ASP A 238 -3.06 14.00 -12.50
C ASP A 238 -3.44 15.06 -11.46
N HIS A 239 -3.54 14.68 -10.17
CA HIS A 239 -3.79 15.59 -9.06
C HIS A 239 -2.51 16.19 -8.47
N ALA A 240 -1.39 16.11 -9.19
CA ALA A 240 -0.08 16.56 -8.69
C ALA A 240 -0.07 18.04 -8.26
N GLY A 241 -0.73 18.92 -9.03
CA GLY A 241 -0.85 20.32 -8.66
C GLY A 241 -1.67 20.55 -7.39
N ASP A 242 -2.80 19.87 -7.23
CA ASP A 242 -3.61 19.99 -6.01
C ASP A 242 -2.86 19.44 -4.79
N PHE A 243 -2.06 18.40 -4.99
CA PHE A 243 -1.19 17.85 -3.95
C PHE A 243 -0.12 18.86 -3.53
N GLY A 244 0.53 19.53 -4.49
CA GLY A 244 1.49 20.61 -4.22
C GLY A 244 0.87 21.76 -3.41
N LYS A 245 -0.35 22.19 -3.78
CA LYS A 245 -1.10 23.22 -3.02
C LYS A 245 -1.42 22.76 -1.60
N SER A 246 -1.87 21.51 -1.44
CA SER A 246 -2.23 20.97 -0.13
C SER A 246 -1.03 20.88 0.81
N LEU A 247 0.11 20.38 0.33
CA LEU A 247 1.35 20.36 1.12
C LEU A 247 1.85 21.77 1.44
N SER A 248 1.80 22.69 0.48
CA SER A 248 2.16 24.09 0.75
C SER A 248 1.28 24.66 1.86
N ARG A 249 -0.05 24.48 1.79
CA ARG A 249 -0.96 24.92 2.86
C ARG A 249 -0.63 24.26 4.20
N LEU A 250 -0.33 22.95 4.23
CA LEU A 250 0.02 22.23 5.46
C LEU A 250 1.26 22.84 6.11
N HIS A 251 2.31 23.07 5.32
CA HIS A 251 3.60 23.60 5.80
C HIS A 251 3.52 25.06 6.30
N HIS A 252 2.45 25.78 5.96
CA HIS A 252 2.19 27.15 6.43
C HIS A 252 1.20 27.22 7.60
N LEU A 253 0.71 26.08 8.11
CA LEU A 253 -0.14 26.08 9.30
C LEU A 253 0.64 26.49 10.56
N PRO A 254 0.00 27.15 11.53
CA PRO A 254 0.62 27.40 12.83
C PRO A 254 0.88 26.08 13.56
N ALA A 255 1.92 26.02 14.38
CA ALA A 255 2.18 24.87 15.23
C ALA A 255 0.97 24.58 16.15
N PRO A 256 0.64 23.30 16.41
CA PRO A 256 -0.40 22.97 17.39
C PRO A 256 0.02 23.47 18.78
N THR A 257 -0.93 24.04 19.53
CA THR A 257 -0.68 24.58 20.88
C THR A 257 -0.99 23.59 22.00
N ASP A 258 -1.87 22.62 21.73
CA ASP A 258 -2.44 21.74 22.76
C ASP A 258 -1.79 20.34 22.81
N PHE A 259 -0.87 20.05 21.90
CA PHE A 259 -0.09 18.82 21.89
C PHE A 259 1.22 18.99 21.13
N ASP A 260 2.21 18.18 21.50
CA ASP A 260 3.52 18.19 20.85
C ASP A 260 3.55 17.26 19.64
N LEU A 261 4.23 17.72 18.58
CA LEU A 261 4.62 16.86 17.46
C LEU A 261 6.02 16.28 17.71
N PRO A 262 6.25 14.99 17.40
CA PRO A 262 7.58 14.43 17.43
C PRO A 262 8.45 15.12 16.37
N ARG A 263 9.75 15.24 16.63
CA ARG A 263 10.69 15.66 15.59
C ARG A 263 10.80 14.57 14.53
N LEU A 264 10.93 14.99 13.26
CA LEU A 264 11.18 14.08 12.15
C LEU A 264 12.45 13.26 12.42
N ASP A 265 12.31 11.94 12.33
CA ASP A 265 13.42 11.01 12.24
C ASP A 265 13.35 10.29 10.90
N ILE A 266 14.13 10.79 9.94
CA ILE A 266 14.15 10.34 8.55
C ILE A 266 14.47 8.84 8.44
N LEU A 267 15.45 8.37 9.22
CA LEU A 267 15.97 6.99 9.12
C LEU A 267 15.55 6.10 10.28
N GLY A 268 14.83 6.62 11.28
CA GLY A 268 14.52 5.92 12.53
C GLY A 268 13.83 4.57 12.37
N ARG A 269 12.96 4.41 11.37
CA ARG A 269 12.26 3.14 11.09
C ARG A 269 13.02 2.22 10.13
N VAL A 270 14.09 2.68 9.52
CA VAL A 270 14.82 1.94 8.49
C VAL A 270 15.61 0.80 9.12
N GLU A 271 16.40 1.08 10.16
CA GLU A 271 17.28 0.08 10.78
C GLU A 271 16.52 -1.13 11.30
N THR A 272 15.44 -0.91 12.07
CA THR A 272 14.61 -2.01 12.59
C THR A 272 13.99 -2.85 11.46
N ARG A 273 13.67 -2.25 10.30
CA ARG A 273 13.17 -3.02 9.15
C ARG A 273 14.28 -3.85 8.52
N VAL A 274 15.49 -3.30 8.39
CA VAL A 274 16.65 -4.02 7.83
C VAL A 274 17.01 -5.23 8.71
N GLU A 275 17.07 -5.04 10.02
CA GLU A 275 17.42 -6.09 10.98
C GLU A 275 16.45 -7.28 10.90
N ARG A 276 15.14 -6.98 10.86
CA ARG A 276 14.06 -7.98 10.82
C ARG A 276 13.85 -8.62 9.46
N ALA A 277 14.40 -8.07 8.39
CA ALA A 277 14.16 -8.56 7.03
C ALA A 277 14.89 -9.89 6.77
N SER A 278 14.24 -10.78 6.03
CA SER A 278 14.84 -12.03 5.54
C SER A 278 15.60 -11.78 4.23
N VAL A 279 16.69 -11.02 4.29
CA VAL A 279 17.57 -10.71 3.15
C VAL A 279 19.03 -11.13 3.44
N PRO A 280 19.92 -11.22 2.44
CA PRO A 280 21.33 -11.51 2.67
C PRO A 280 21.98 -10.53 3.66
N ASP A 281 22.79 -11.02 4.58
CA ASP A 281 23.45 -10.20 5.61
C ASP A 281 24.36 -9.11 4.99
N ALA A 282 25.01 -9.41 3.86
CA ALA A 282 25.80 -8.43 3.11
C ALA A 282 24.96 -7.23 2.61
N ASP A 283 23.66 -7.42 2.33
CA ASP A 283 22.77 -6.32 1.98
C ASP A 283 22.38 -5.53 3.25
N LYS A 284 22.14 -6.21 4.38
CA LYS A 284 21.85 -5.57 5.67
C LYS A 284 23.00 -4.68 6.13
N ASP A 285 24.22 -5.22 6.14
CA ASP A 285 25.42 -4.51 6.58
C ASP A 285 25.67 -3.26 5.73
N MET A 286 25.49 -3.38 4.41
CA MET A 286 25.61 -2.26 3.47
C MET A 286 24.55 -1.19 3.72
N LEU A 287 23.28 -1.58 3.89
CA LEU A 287 22.20 -0.63 4.17
C LEU A 287 22.39 0.10 5.50
N LEU A 288 22.79 -0.61 6.57
CA LEU A 288 23.06 -0.02 7.88
C LEU A 288 24.27 0.91 7.85
N ALA A 289 25.34 0.54 7.12
CA ALA A 289 26.49 1.42 6.90
C ALA A 289 26.06 2.70 6.18
N ARG A 290 25.29 2.59 5.09
CA ARG A 290 24.80 3.76 4.35
C ARG A 290 23.85 4.62 5.18
N CYS A 291 23.03 4.02 6.04
CA CYS A 291 22.18 4.78 6.98
C CYS A 291 23.01 5.65 7.93
N ARG A 292 24.13 5.13 8.46
CA ARG A 292 25.03 5.90 9.33
C ARG A 292 25.65 7.08 8.59
N GLU A 293 26.18 6.85 7.39
CA GLU A 293 26.72 7.92 6.54
C GLU A 293 25.68 9.00 6.23
N LEU A 294 24.47 8.58 5.83
CA LEU A 294 23.39 9.51 5.52
C LEU A 294 22.94 10.32 6.74
N ARG A 295 22.98 9.77 7.96
CA ARG A 295 22.71 10.58 9.17
C ARG A 295 23.73 11.71 9.30
N ASP A 296 25.01 11.42 9.09
CA ASP A 296 26.08 12.41 9.18
C ASP A 296 25.99 13.44 8.05
N GLU A 297 25.60 13.03 6.84
CA GLU A 297 25.34 13.93 5.71
C GLU A 297 24.13 14.83 5.99
N ILE A 298 22.99 14.26 6.40
CA ILE A 298 21.75 14.98 6.73
C ILE A 298 21.98 16.01 7.83
N ALA A 299 22.74 15.65 8.87
CA ALA A 299 23.05 16.55 9.99
C ALA A 299 23.84 17.80 9.57
N LYS A 300 24.49 17.79 8.40
CA LYS A 300 25.28 18.91 7.86
C LYS A 300 24.51 19.74 6.83
N LEU A 301 23.30 19.34 6.47
CA LEU A 301 22.50 20.05 5.47
C LEU A 301 22.02 21.40 6.00
N GLU A 302 22.20 22.44 5.19
CA GLU A 302 21.54 23.73 5.37
C GLU A 302 20.22 23.72 4.59
N PHE A 303 19.12 23.58 5.32
CA PHE A 303 17.78 23.51 4.73
C PHE A 303 17.31 24.91 4.29
N PRO A 304 16.87 25.06 3.02
CA PRO A 304 16.42 26.36 2.50
C PRO A 304 15.08 26.82 3.08
N LEU A 305 14.22 25.90 3.52
CA LEU A 305 12.93 26.19 4.12
C LEU A 305 13.01 26.08 5.65
N ALA A 306 12.18 26.87 6.34
CA ALA A 306 12.07 26.79 7.78
C ALA A 306 11.35 25.51 8.20
N ALA A 307 11.80 24.92 9.31
CA ALA A 307 11.13 23.76 9.90
C ALA A 307 9.70 24.10 10.33
N THR A 308 8.78 23.16 10.07
CA THR A 308 7.34 23.31 10.26
C THR A 308 6.70 21.94 10.46
N VAL A 309 5.37 21.89 10.56
CA VAL A 309 4.62 20.65 10.46
C VAL A 309 4.77 20.03 9.07
N ILE A 310 5.10 18.75 9.03
CA ILE A 310 5.17 17.95 7.81
C ILE A 310 4.29 16.72 7.96
N HIS A 311 3.81 16.19 6.84
CA HIS A 311 3.07 14.93 6.82
C HIS A 311 3.99 13.71 7.01
N GLY A 312 5.19 13.75 6.44
CA GLY A 312 6.22 12.71 6.54
C GLY A 312 6.01 11.49 5.64
N ALA A 313 4.90 11.40 4.91
CA ALA A 313 4.58 10.26 4.02
C ALA A 313 3.47 10.56 2.98
N ALA A 314 3.24 11.83 2.63
CA ALA A 314 2.00 12.25 1.97
C ALA A 314 1.75 11.67 0.57
N HIS A 315 2.77 11.19 -0.16
CA HIS A 315 2.66 10.82 -1.58
C HIS A 315 1.51 9.86 -1.96
N ILE A 316 1.19 8.89 -1.10
CA ILE A 316 0.13 7.90 -1.33
C ILE A 316 -1.07 8.07 -0.37
N ASN A 317 -0.96 9.03 0.54
CA ASN A 317 -1.90 9.19 1.65
C ASN A 317 -2.88 10.32 1.35
N VAL A 318 -3.50 10.23 0.18
CA VAL A 318 -4.36 11.27 -0.37
C VAL A 318 -5.58 10.68 -1.05
N MET A 319 -6.75 11.22 -0.72
CA MET A 319 -8.04 10.89 -1.31
C MET A 319 -8.62 12.10 -2.04
N ILE A 320 -9.47 11.87 -3.03
CA ILE A 320 -10.29 12.87 -3.69
C ILE A 320 -11.73 12.64 -3.27
N ASP A 321 -12.26 13.53 -2.42
CA ASP A 321 -13.63 13.47 -1.93
C ASP A 321 -14.39 14.73 -2.35
N ALA A 322 -15.54 14.55 -3.01
CA ALA A 322 -16.32 15.64 -3.60
C ALA A 322 -15.47 16.62 -4.45
N GLY A 323 -14.49 16.11 -5.20
CA GLY A 323 -13.60 16.90 -6.05
C GLY A 323 -12.52 17.69 -5.29
N ARG A 324 -12.35 17.45 -3.99
CA ARG A 324 -11.32 18.06 -3.15
C ARG A 324 -10.30 17.02 -2.71
N LEU A 325 -9.05 17.46 -2.64
CA LEU A 325 -7.97 16.66 -2.09
C LEU A 325 -8.07 16.62 -0.55
N VAL A 326 -8.05 15.42 0.01
CA VAL A 326 -8.14 15.14 1.44
C VAL A 326 -6.90 14.34 1.87
N LEU A 327 -6.13 14.90 2.81
CA LEU A 327 -5.00 14.17 3.42
C LEU A 327 -5.50 13.10 4.39
N ILE A 328 -4.93 11.91 4.31
CA ILE A 328 -5.26 10.79 5.20
C ILE A 328 -3.99 10.31 5.91
N ASP A 329 -4.16 9.46 6.93
CA ASP A 329 -3.06 8.76 7.61
C ASP A 329 -1.97 9.66 8.22
N PHE A 330 -2.17 10.01 9.49
CA PHE A 330 -1.31 10.98 10.21
C PHE A 330 -0.21 10.32 11.03
N GLU A 331 0.08 9.03 10.81
CA GLU A 331 1.04 8.30 11.64
C GLU A 331 2.47 8.87 11.57
N ASN A 332 2.82 9.54 10.47
CA ASN A 332 4.15 10.10 10.21
C ASN A 332 4.20 11.62 10.35
N VAL A 333 3.07 12.27 10.69
CA VAL A 333 3.03 13.72 10.93
C VAL A 333 3.98 14.07 12.06
N ALA A 334 4.82 15.07 11.82
CA ALA A 334 5.95 15.43 12.65
C ALA A 334 6.29 16.92 12.48
N TRP A 335 7.12 17.45 13.38
CA TRP A 335 7.81 18.72 13.19
C TRP A 335 9.16 18.47 12.49
N GLY A 336 9.40 19.11 11.36
CA GLY A 336 10.58 18.82 10.55
C GLY A 336 10.72 19.71 9.32
N GLN A 337 11.56 19.26 8.39
CA GLN A 337 11.92 20.02 7.20
C GLN A 337 10.96 19.70 6.04
N PRO A 338 10.28 20.71 5.45
CA PRO A 338 9.40 20.53 4.29
C PRO A 338 9.99 19.73 3.14
N GLU A 339 11.29 19.90 2.91
CA GLU A 339 12.08 19.24 1.86
C GLU A 339 11.94 17.72 1.93
N TRP A 340 11.69 17.14 3.11
CA TRP A 340 11.43 15.71 3.25
C TRP A 340 10.18 15.26 2.52
N ASP A 341 9.06 15.99 2.67
CA ASP A 341 7.80 15.67 1.98
C ASP A 341 7.92 15.94 0.46
N LEU A 342 8.63 16.99 0.07
CA LEU A 342 8.88 17.31 -1.34
C LEU A 342 9.78 16.29 -2.03
N ALA A 343 10.80 15.80 -1.31
CA ALA A 343 11.76 14.83 -1.84
C ALA A 343 11.10 13.50 -2.20
N VAL A 344 9.94 13.16 -1.63
CA VAL A 344 9.17 11.97 -2.04
C VAL A 344 8.73 12.12 -3.50
N ALA A 345 8.03 13.22 -3.83
CA ALA A 345 7.52 13.46 -5.19
C ALA A 345 8.65 13.56 -6.22
N ALA A 346 9.78 14.17 -5.84
CA ALA A 346 10.97 14.25 -6.69
C ALA A 346 11.64 12.88 -6.89
N THR A 347 11.71 12.05 -5.85
CA THR A 347 12.26 10.68 -5.96
C THR A 347 11.39 9.78 -6.82
N ASP A 348 10.06 9.89 -6.71
CA ASP A 348 9.13 9.14 -7.55
C ASP A 348 9.23 9.55 -9.03
N HIS A 349 9.54 10.82 -9.31
CA HIS A 349 9.83 11.31 -10.66
C HIS A 349 11.18 10.80 -11.18
N LEU A 350 12.26 10.97 -10.40
CA LEU A 350 13.64 10.79 -10.88
C LEU A 350 14.19 9.37 -10.73
N THR A 351 13.73 8.61 -9.74
CA THR A 351 14.20 7.24 -9.48
C THR A 351 13.19 6.21 -9.95
N ALA A 352 11.94 6.34 -9.49
CA ALA A 352 10.94 5.31 -9.77
C ALA A 352 10.31 5.46 -11.16
N GLY A 353 10.35 6.66 -11.74
CA GLY A 353 9.68 6.97 -13.01
C GLY A 353 8.16 6.88 -12.92
N TRP A 354 7.61 6.92 -11.71
CA TRP A 354 6.17 6.79 -11.44
C TRP A 354 5.40 8.08 -11.73
N ARG A 355 6.11 9.21 -11.81
CA ARG A 355 5.55 10.53 -12.07
C ARG A 355 6.14 11.12 -13.35
N ALA A 356 5.28 11.49 -14.29
CA ALA A 356 5.73 12.11 -15.54
C ALA A 356 6.28 13.52 -15.28
N THR A 357 7.17 14.00 -16.16
CA THR A 357 7.79 15.34 -16.06
C THR A 357 6.76 16.46 -15.90
N ARG A 358 5.66 16.41 -16.67
CA ARG A 358 4.58 17.41 -16.56
C ARG A 358 3.91 17.39 -15.19
N GLN A 359 3.62 16.20 -14.65
CA GLN A 359 2.98 16.06 -13.34
C GLN A 359 3.92 16.53 -12.22
N TYR A 360 5.23 16.30 -12.35
CA TYR A 360 6.21 16.84 -11.40
C TYR A 360 6.27 18.38 -11.48
N ALA A 361 6.29 18.95 -12.68
CA ALA A 361 6.24 20.41 -12.87
C ALA A 361 4.96 21.02 -12.26
N ASP A 362 3.80 20.42 -12.52
CA ASP A 362 2.52 20.89 -11.95
C ASP A 362 2.57 20.89 -10.40
N PHE A 363 3.23 19.90 -9.79
CA PHE A 363 3.45 19.84 -8.34
C PHE A 363 4.38 20.95 -7.83
N THR A 364 5.54 21.15 -8.46
CA THR A 364 6.52 22.14 -8.02
C THR A 364 6.00 23.56 -8.20
N ASP A 365 5.31 23.84 -9.31
CA ASP A 365 4.70 25.13 -9.59
C ASP A 365 3.60 25.46 -8.56
N ALA A 366 2.80 24.46 -8.21
CA ALA A 366 1.74 24.59 -7.21
C ALA A 366 2.26 24.76 -5.78
N TYR A 367 3.35 24.06 -5.42
CA TYR A 367 3.96 24.18 -4.10
C TYR A 367 4.72 25.51 -3.95
N GLY A 368 5.42 25.94 -5.00
CA GLY A 368 6.23 27.16 -5.05
C GLY A 368 7.73 26.95 -4.80
N PHE A 369 8.20 25.71 -4.77
CA PHE A 369 9.61 25.36 -4.58
C PHE A 369 9.90 23.99 -5.18
N ASP A 370 10.96 23.90 -5.99
CA ASP A 370 11.47 22.65 -6.52
C ASP A 370 12.66 22.18 -5.68
N VAL A 371 12.45 21.12 -4.90
CA VAL A 371 13.48 20.56 -4.03
C VAL A 371 14.71 20.09 -4.82
N THR A 372 14.57 19.73 -6.10
CA THR A 372 15.70 19.26 -6.93
C THR A 372 16.69 20.37 -7.28
N SER A 373 16.31 21.64 -7.10
CA SER A 373 17.19 22.79 -7.31
C SER A 373 18.18 23.02 -6.16
N TRP A 374 18.01 22.33 -5.02
CA TRP A 374 18.86 22.45 -3.84
C TRP A 374 19.85 21.28 -3.76
N ASP A 375 21.13 21.58 -3.57
CA ASP A 375 22.21 20.58 -3.54
C ASP A 375 21.99 19.47 -2.50
N GLY A 376 21.35 19.79 -1.36
CA GLY A 376 21.06 18.81 -0.31
C GLY A 376 20.00 17.77 -0.68
N PHE A 377 19.28 17.95 -1.80
CA PHE A 377 18.29 16.99 -2.27
C PHE A 377 18.89 15.62 -2.55
N HIS A 378 20.12 15.54 -3.07
CA HIS A 378 20.77 14.25 -3.35
C HIS A 378 20.88 13.35 -2.12
N THR A 379 21.18 13.94 -0.96
CA THR A 379 21.22 13.23 0.32
C THR A 379 19.82 12.79 0.76
N LEU A 380 18.80 13.65 0.64
CA LEU A 380 17.42 13.28 0.99
C LEU A 380 16.86 12.20 0.06
N ARG A 381 17.15 12.28 -1.24
CA ARG A 381 16.78 11.26 -2.23
C ARG A 381 17.38 9.91 -1.87
N ALA A 382 18.66 9.86 -1.53
CA ALA A 382 19.31 8.61 -1.11
C ALA A 382 18.66 8.01 0.15
N ALA A 383 18.27 8.84 1.12
CA ALA A 383 17.51 8.40 2.30
C ALA A 383 16.11 7.87 1.95
N HIS A 384 15.41 8.51 1.01
CA HIS A 384 14.14 8.03 0.46
C HIS A 384 14.29 6.70 -0.26
N GLU A 385 15.31 6.53 -1.09
CA GLU A 385 15.58 5.29 -1.83
C GLU A 385 15.79 4.10 -0.89
N ILE A 386 16.53 4.28 0.21
CA ILE A 386 16.66 3.28 1.26
C ILE A 386 15.30 3.01 1.93
N THR A 387 14.56 4.06 2.28
CA THR A 387 13.23 3.92 2.89
C THR A 387 12.26 3.14 1.99
N MET A 388 12.23 3.43 0.70
CA MET A 388 11.44 2.73 -0.30
C MET A 388 11.88 1.27 -0.46
N THR A 389 13.18 1.00 -0.44
CA THR A 389 13.75 -0.34 -0.53
C THR A 389 13.37 -1.20 0.66
N THR A 390 13.52 -0.67 1.88
CA THR A 390 13.21 -1.41 3.10
C THR A 390 11.72 -1.73 3.26
N ARG A 391 10.84 -0.94 2.66
CA ARG A 391 9.40 -1.20 2.65
C ARG A 391 9.00 -2.46 1.88
N ILE A 392 9.77 -2.90 0.89
CA ILE A 392 9.44 -4.08 0.08
C ILE A 392 10.17 -5.35 0.52
N MET A 393 11.19 -5.25 1.38
CA MET A 393 12.03 -6.39 1.78
C MET A 393 11.24 -7.55 2.39
N HIS A 394 10.19 -7.28 3.15
CA HIS A 394 9.36 -8.34 3.74
C HIS A 394 8.46 -9.07 2.74
N LYS A 395 8.41 -8.62 1.48
CA LYS A 395 7.54 -9.19 0.43
C LYS A 395 8.31 -10.01 -0.61
N ILE A 396 9.64 -10.00 -0.58
CA ILE A 396 10.47 -10.59 -1.65
C ILE A 396 10.28 -12.12 -1.76
N ASP A 397 10.02 -12.80 -0.65
CA ASP A 397 9.79 -14.25 -0.63
C ASP A 397 8.42 -14.64 -1.22
N HIS A 398 7.52 -13.68 -1.34
CA HIS A 398 6.14 -13.87 -1.78
C HIS A 398 5.87 -13.34 -3.19
N SER A 399 6.82 -12.65 -3.83
CA SER A 399 6.65 -12.07 -5.16
C SER A 399 7.98 -11.91 -5.91
N LEU A 400 8.03 -12.48 -7.12
CA LEU A 400 9.16 -12.32 -8.03
C LEU A 400 9.36 -10.86 -8.46
N ASP A 401 8.28 -10.10 -8.63
CA ASP A 401 8.36 -8.69 -9.01
C ASP A 401 8.99 -7.86 -7.89
N PHE A 402 8.60 -8.10 -6.62
CA PHE A 402 9.24 -7.45 -5.48
C PHE A 402 10.70 -7.89 -5.31
N ALA A 403 11.03 -9.15 -5.59
CA ALA A 403 12.42 -9.61 -5.57
C ALA A 403 13.29 -8.93 -6.65
N GLN A 404 12.77 -8.77 -7.88
CA GLN A 404 13.47 -8.07 -8.95
C GLN A 404 13.61 -6.57 -8.66
N GLU A 405 12.54 -5.94 -8.17
CA GLU A 405 12.55 -4.55 -7.71
C GLU A 405 13.59 -4.34 -6.62
N TYR A 406 13.61 -5.22 -5.62
CA TYR A 406 14.59 -5.21 -4.54
C TYR A 406 16.03 -5.27 -5.08
N GLN A 407 16.34 -6.22 -5.96
CA GLN A 407 17.68 -6.36 -6.54
C GLN A 407 18.12 -5.09 -7.29
N ARG A 408 17.22 -4.48 -8.07
CA ARG A 408 17.52 -3.23 -8.78
C ARG A 408 17.77 -2.07 -7.81
N ARG A 409 16.98 -1.95 -6.74
CA ARG A 409 17.18 -0.89 -5.74
C ARG A 409 18.45 -1.08 -4.93
N ILE A 410 18.79 -2.31 -4.55
CA ILE A 410 20.06 -2.62 -3.88
C ILE A 410 21.25 -2.28 -4.78
N GLN A 411 21.16 -2.59 -6.08
CA GLN A 411 22.19 -2.19 -7.02
C GLN A 411 22.33 -0.67 -7.12
N LEU A 412 21.21 0.06 -7.25
CA LEU A 412 21.20 1.53 -7.25
C LEU A 412 21.87 2.10 -6.00
N ILE A 413 21.53 1.61 -4.82
CA ILE A 413 22.10 2.08 -3.54
C ILE A 413 23.61 1.77 -3.47
N ARG A 414 24.06 0.65 -4.03
CA ARG A 414 25.49 0.27 -4.05
C ARG A 414 26.33 1.10 -5.01
N THR A 415 25.82 1.37 -6.20
CA THR A 415 26.62 1.94 -7.30
C THR A 415 26.30 3.39 -7.60
N GLY A 416 25.20 3.93 -7.08
CA GLY A 416 24.66 5.23 -7.48
C GLY A 416 24.04 5.24 -8.88
N GLU A 417 23.93 4.08 -9.54
CA GLU A 417 23.43 3.94 -10.91
C GLU A 417 22.23 2.98 -10.96
N ALA A 418 21.11 3.43 -11.53
CA ALA A 418 19.98 2.55 -11.81
C ALA A 418 20.38 1.59 -12.95
N GLY A 419 20.57 0.31 -12.64
CA GLY A 419 20.83 -0.70 -13.66
C GLY A 419 19.77 -0.63 -14.77
N ARG A 420 20.20 -0.65 -16.05
CA ARG A 420 19.27 -0.62 -17.20
C ARG A 420 18.24 -1.76 -17.06
N PRO A 421 16.94 -1.51 -17.31
CA PRO A 421 15.96 -2.59 -17.37
C PRO A 421 16.39 -3.59 -18.45
N ARG A 422 16.62 -4.85 -18.08
CA ARG A 422 16.80 -5.92 -19.06
C ARG A 422 15.49 -6.06 -19.81
N ARG A 423 15.52 -5.85 -21.13
CA ARG A 423 14.42 -6.28 -22.01
C ARG A 423 14.25 -7.79 -21.80
N PRO A 424 13.03 -8.30 -21.55
CA PRO A 424 12.80 -9.74 -21.63
C PRO A 424 13.11 -10.19 -23.07
N CYS A 425 14.00 -11.17 -23.19
CA CYS A 425 14.31 -11.86 -24.45
C CYS A 425 13.16 -12.75 -24.88
#